data_AF-L5KJU1-F1
#
_entry.id   AF-L5KJU1-F1
#
_cell.length_a   1.000
_cell.length_b   1.000
_cell.length_c   1.000
_cell.angle_alpha   90.00
_cell.angle_beta   90.00
_cell.angle_gamma   90.00
#
_symmetry.space_group_name_H-M   'P 1'
#
loop_
_entity.id
_entity.type
_entity.pdbx_description
1 polymer ?
#
loop_
_entity_poly.entity_id
_entity_poly.type
_entity_poly.pdbx_seq_one_letter_code
_entity_poly.pdbx_strand_id
1 'polypeptide(L)' 'MACARPLTPVYSEKGESSGKNVTSPAMFKAPIRPDIVNFVHTNLRKNNRQPCAVCELAGHQTRAESWGIGRAVAQIPRV' A
#
# COMPACT_ATOMS: atom_id res chain seq x y z
N MET A 1 13.43 14.63 -30.11
CA MET A 1 14.90 14.49 -30.03
C MET A 1 15.25 13.06 -29.66
N ALA A 2 16.12 12.40 -30.44
CA ALA A 2 16.61 11.06 -30.12
C ALA A 2 17.71 11.14 -29.06
N CYS A 3 17.53 10.48 -27.91
CA CYS A 3 18.52 10.46 -26.85
C CYS A 3 19.47 9.25 -27.06
N ALA A 4 20.75 9.50 -27.38
CA ALA A 4 21.73 8.47 -27.80
C ALA A 4 21.97 7.36 -26.77
N ARG A 5 21.62 6.10 -27.09
CA ARG A 5 21.70 4.95 -26.17
C ARG A 5 23.16 4.46 -26.04
N PRO A 6 23.80 4.57 -24.87
CA PRO A 6 25.19 4.14 -24.71
C PRO A 6 25.31 2.62 -24.81
N LEU A 7 26.50 2.15 -25.17
CA LEU A 7 26.89 0.73 -25.06
C LEU A 7 27.38 0.48 -23.63
N THR A 8 26.75 -0.47 -22.95
CA THR A 8 27.10 -0.89 -21.60
C THR A 8 27.86 -2.22 -21.63
N PRO A 9 29.02 -2.34 -20.96
CA PRO A 9 29.79 -3.58 -20.91
C PRO A 9 29.14 -4.61 -20.00
N VAL A 10 29.20 -5.87 -20.41
CA VAL A 10 28.75 -7.02 -19.62
C VAL A 10 29.93 -7.54 -18.80
N TYR A 11 29.75 -7.69 -17.49
CA TYR A 11 30.76 -8.23 -16.59
C TYR A 11 30.62 -9.75 -16.44
N SER A 12 31.76 -10.43 -16.27
CA SER A 12 31.84 -11.85 -15.91
C SER A 12 31.63 -12.05 -14.40
N GLU A 13 31.41 -13.29 -13.97
CA GLU A 13 31.20 -13.61 -12.54
C GLU A 13 32.38 -13.21 -11.64
N LYS A 14 33.57 -13.06 -12.21
CA LYS A 14 34.79 -12.61 -11.51
C LYS A 14 34.90 -11.08 -11.43
N GLY A 15 33.91 -10.34 -11.93
CA GLY A 15 33.89 -8.88 -11.95
C GLY A 15 34.74 -8.25 -13.05
N GLU A 16 35.25 -9.02 -13.99
CA GLU A 16 36.03 -8.53 -15.14
C GLU A 16 35.11 -8.24 -16.33
N SER A 17 35.52 -7.32 -17.22
CA SER A 17 34.77 -7.05 -18.46
C SER A 17 34.83 -8.29 -19.37
N SER A 18 33.67 -8.81 -19.78
CA SER A 18 33.58 -9.98 -20.66
C SER A 18 33.86 -9.69 -22.15
N GLY A 19 34.19 -8.43 -22.48
CA GLY A 19 34.37 -7.96 -23.87
C GLY A 19 33.07 -7.84 -24.68
N LYS A 20 31.93 -8.28 -24.14
CA LYS A 20 30.60 -8.13 -24.74
C LYS A 20 29.96 -6.83 -24.31
N ASN A 21 29.41 -6.08 -25.25
CA ASN A 21 28.69 -4.83 -25.01
C ASN A 21 27.24 -4.97 -25.45
N VAL A 22 26.31 -4.47 -24.63
CA VAL A 22 24.88 -4.44 -24.92
C VAL A 22 24.44 -2.98 -24.99
N THR A 23 23.62 -2.63 -25.98
CA THR A 23 23.03 -1.29 -26.05
C THR A 23 22.03 -1.08 -24.92
N SER A 24 22.13 0.04 -24.21
CA SER A 24 21.20 0.37 -23.12
C SER A 24 19.76 0.41 -23.64
N PRO A 25 18.83 -0.40 -23.09
CA PRO A 25 17.42 -0.37 -23.46
C PRO A 25 16.80 1.02 -23.35
N ALA A 26 15.84 1.32 -24.23
CA ALA A 26 15.18 2.63 -24.26
C ALA A 26 14.45 2.98 -22.95
N MET A 27 13.99 1.96 -22.20
CA MET A 27 13.30 2.14 -20.90
C MET A 27 14.14 2.90 -19.87
N PHE A 28 15.47 2.74 -19.85
CA PHE A 28 16.34 3.44 -18.89
C PHE A 28 16.41 4.96 -19.10
N LYS A 29 15.84 5.46 -20.20
CA LYS A 29 15.73 6.88 -20.52
C LYS A 29 14.32 7.43 -20.41
N ALA A 30 13.36 6.60 -19.98
CA ALA A 30 12.01 7.05 -19.74
C ALA A 30 12.01 8.15 -18.66
N PRO A 31 11.11 9.15 -18.76
CA PRO A 31 11.02 10.20 -17.75
C PRO A 31 10.63 9.58 -16.40
N ILE A 32 11.40 9.90 -15.37
CA ILE A 32 11.14 9.41 -14.02
C ILE A 32 10.07 10.30 -13.40
N ARG A 33 8.90 9.72 -13.12
CA ARG A 33 7.74 10.38 -12.54
C ARG A 33 7.43 9.79 -11.16
N PRO A 34 8.02 10.33 -10.07
CA PRO A 34 7.83 9.78 -8.72
C PRO A 34 6.38 9.92 -8.22
N ASP A 35 5.66 10.93 -8.72
CA ASP A 35 4.23 11.14 -8.51
C ASP A 35 3.39 9.95 -8.99
N ILE A 36 3.63 9.50 -10.24
CA ILE A 36 2.92 8.36 -10.82
C ILE A 36 3.30 7.07 -10.09
N VAL A 37 4.59 6.86 -9.82
CA VAL A 37 5.06 5.66 -9.11
C VAL A 37 4.38 5.56 -7.75
N ASN A 38 4.32 6.65 -6.99
CA ASN A 38 3.68 6.67 -5.68
C ASN A 38 2.16 6.47 -5.76
N PHE A 39 1.50 7.09 -6.74
CA PHE A 39 0.06 6.96 -6.95
C PHE A 39 -0.33 5.50 -7.28
N VAL A 40 0.36 4.91 -8.25
CA VAL A 40 0.11 3.52 -8.69
C VAL A 40 0.45 2.54 -7.56
N HIS A 41 1.60 2.71 -6.91
CA HIS A 41 2.02 1.84 -5.82
C HIS A 41 1.03 1.87 -4.66
N THR A 42 0.58 3.05 -4.25
CA THR A 42 -0.38 3.19 -3.14
C THR A 42 -1.69 2.46 -3.43
N ASN A 43 -2.20 2.56 -4.66
CA ASN A 43 -3.46 1.91 -5.02
C ASN A 43 -3.31 0.40 -5.17
N LEU A 44 -2.26 -0.07 -5.85
CA LEU A 44 -1.98 -1.51 -5.98
C LEU A 44 -1.73 -2.17 -4.63
N ARG A 45 -1.01 -1.49 -3.73
CA ARG A 45 -0.74 -1.99 -2.37
C ARG A 45 -2.00 -2.19 -1.55
N LYS A 46 -3.08 -1.43 -1.81
CA LYS A 46 -4.34 -1.61 -1.06
C LYS A 46 -5.07 -2.90 -1.43
N ASN A 47 -4.83 -3.46 -2.63
CA ASN A 47 -5.58 -4.58 -3.19
C ASN A 47 -5.26 -5.93 -2.53
N ASN A 48 -4.13 -6.05 -1.83
CA ASN A 48 -3.75 -7.30 -1.15
C ASN A 48 -4.29 -7.41 0.28
N ARG A 49 -5.03 -6.39 0.77
CA ARG A 49 -5.56 -6.37 2.13
C ARG A 49 -6.79 -7.27 2.24
N GLN A 50 -6.87 -7.99 3.35
CA GLN A 50 -8.08 -8.74 3.71
C GLN A 50 -9.02 -7.84 4.53
N PRO A 51 -10.34 -7.89 4.29
CA PRO A 51 -11.29 -7.11 5.07
C PRO A 51 -11.31 -7.59 6.53
N CYS A 52 -11.39 -6.65 7.46
CA CYS A 52 -11.55 -6.93 8.88
C CYS A 52 -12.71 -6.11 9.44
N ALA A 53 -13.50 -6.73 10.31
CA ALA A 53 -14.66 -6.12 10.97
C ALA A 53 -14.83 -6.71 12.38
N VAL A 54 -15.49 -5.96 13.26
CA VAL A 54 -15.95 -6.47 14.56
C VAL A 54 -17.21 -7.30 14.40
N CYS A 55 -17.55 -8.12 15.39
CA CYS A 55 -18.81 -8.87 15.38
C CYS A 55 -20.00 -7.91 15.35
N GLU A 56 -20.97 -8.15 14.47
CA GLU A 56 -22.17 -7.32 14.31
C GLU A 56 -22.98 -7.15 15.60
N LEU A 57 -22.94 -8.16 16.47
CA LEU A 57 -23.70 -8.19 17.73
C LEU A 57 -22.85 -7.76 18.95
N ALA A 58 -21.63 -7.28 18.75
CA ALA A 58 -20.77 -6.83 19.85
C ALA A 58 -21.45 -5.67 20.59
N GLY A 59 -21.67 -5.84 21.91
CA GLY A 59 -22.35 -4.85 22.76
C GLY A 59 -23.88 -4.89 22.72
N HIS A 60 -24.50 -5.66 21.82
CA HIS A 60 -25.96 -5.77 21.70
C HIS A 60 -26.57 -7.00 22.40
N GLN A 61 -25.73 -7.94 22.86
CA GLN A 61 -26.19 -9.17 23.52
C GLN A 61 -26.61 -8.95 24.98
N THR A 62 -26.36 -7.75 25.53
CA THR A 62 -26.73 -7.40 26.90
C THR A 62 -28.12 -6.80 26.92
N ARG A 63 -29.03 -7.37 27.72
CA ARG A 63 -30.33 -6.76 28.02
C ARG A 63 -30.09 -5.62 28.99
N ALA A 64 -30.36 -4.40 28.57
CA ALA A 64 -30.23 -3.23 29.40
C ALA A 64 -31.33 -2.24 29.06
N GLU A 65 -31.92 -1.63 30.08
CA GLU A 65 -32.94 -0.59 29.92
C GLU A 65 -32.61 0.60 30.82
N SER A 66 -33.06 1.79 30.41
CA SER A 66 -32.93 2.98 31.24
C SER A 66 -33.88 2.88 32.44
N TRP A 67 -33.39 3.24 33.63
CA TRP A 67 -34.23 3.25 34.85
C TRP A 67 -35.17 4.47 34.95
N GLY A 68 -35.18 5.34 33.93
CA GLY A 68 -36.02 6.54 33.91
C GLY A 68 -35.52 7.67 34.81
N ILE A 69 -36.36 8.70 34.97
CA ILE A 69 -36.09 9.89 35.80
C ILE A 69 -36.33 9.56 37.28
N GLY A 70 -35.75 10.35 38.20
CA GLY A 70 -36.10 10.31 39.64
C GLY A 70 -35.17 9.47 40.51
N ARG A 71 -34.08 8.94 39.94
CA ARG A 71 -33.07 8.15 40.68
C ARG A 71 -31.74 8.87 40.92
N ALA A 72 -31.64 10.17 40.58
CA ALA A 72 -30.40 10.96 40.65
C ALA A 72 -29.18 10.31 39.96
N VAL A 73 -29.42 9.53 38.89
CA VAL A 73 -28.37 8.94 38.05
C VAL A 73 -28.66 9.21 36.58
N ALA A 74 -27.62 9.21 35.73
CA ALA A 74 -27.73 9.43 34.30
C ALA A 74 -28.66 8.42 33.60
N GLN A 75 -29.35 8.89 32.55
CA GLN A 75 -30.37 8.18 31.76
C GLN A 75 -29.75 7.25 30.70
N ILE A 76 -28.88 6.34 31.13
CA ILE A 76 -28.19 5.36 30.28
C ILE A 76 -28.84 3.98 30.52
N PRO A 77 -28.91 3.09 29.51
CA PRO A 77 -29.29 1.70 29.74
C PRO A 77 -28.39 1.04 30.79
N ARG A 78 -29.00 0.36 31.75
CA ARG A 78 -28.33 -0.39 32.80
C ARG A 78 -28.71 -1.86 32.69
N VAL A 79 -27.75 -2.73 33.00
CA VAL A 79 -27.98 -4.18 33.12
C VAL A 79 -28.90 -4.46 34.30
#